data_AF-A0A7C4TUS1-F1
#
_entry.id   AF-A0A7C4TUS1-F1
#
_cell.length_a   1.000
_cell.length_b   1.000
_cell.length_c   1.000
_cell.angle_alpha   90.00
_cell.angle_beta   90.00
_cell.angle_gamma   90.00
#
_symmetry.space_group_name_H-M   'P 1'
#
loop_
_entity.id
_entity.type
_entity.pdbx_description
1 polymer ?
#
loop_
_entity_poly.entity_id
_entity_poly.type
_entity_poly.pdbx_seq_one_letter_code
_entity_poly.pdbx_strand_id
1 'polypeptide(L)' 'MTAIDILKVIEQNPRITPTEISHLLKVSAQHVRNILTVLAELGLVQTPARGVYVITNLGKHLLKESETRLKEKQ' A
#
# COMPACT_ATOMS: atom_id res chain seq x y z
N MET A 1 -5.59 5.40 9.74
CA MET A 1 -4.83 4.62 8.75
C MET A 1 -5.25 5.07 7.37
N THR A 2 -4.27 5.30 6.50
CA THR A 2 -4.44 5.87 5.17
C THR A 2 -3.97 4.89 4.09
N ALA A 3 -4.34 5.15 2.84
CA ALA A 3 -3.81 4.40 1.70
C ALA A 3 -2.28 4.49 1.58
N ILE A 4 -1.69 5.61 2.03
CA ILE A 4 -0.24 5.81 2.07
C ILE A 4 0.43 4.84 3.04
N ASP A 5 -0.18 4.57 4.20
CA ASP A 5 0.36 3.62 5.17
C ASP A 5 0.44 2.20 4.59
N ILE A 6 -0.57 1.80 3.81
CA ILE A 6 -0.59 0.50 3.12
C ILE A 6 0.48 0.44 2.02
N LEU A 7 0.65 1.51 1.23
CA LEU A 7 1.71 1.57 0.21
C LEU A 7 3.11 1.44 0.82
N LYS A 8 3.36 2.09 1.97
CA LYS A 8 4.63 1.97 2.72
C LYS A 8 4.89 0.53 3.14
N VAL A 9 3.88 -0.14 3.70
CA VAL A 9 4.02 -1.53 4.14
C VAL A 9 4.36 -2.45 2.97
N ILE A 10 3.71 -2.29 1.81
CA ILE A 10 3.98 -3.10 0.61
C ILE A 10 5.38 -2.83 0.04
N GLU A 11 5.84 -1.58 0.08
CA GLU A 11 7.19 -1.24 -0.38
C GLU A 11 8.26 -1.90 0.50
N GLN A 12 8.07 -1.88 1.82
CA GLN A 12 9.01 -2.45 2.79
C GLN A 12 8.98 -3.99 2.81
N ASN A 13 7.84 -4.59 2.44
CA ASN A 13 7.61 -6.03 2.51
C ASN A 13 7.20 -6.55 1.14
N PRO A 14 8.18 -6.91 0.28
CA PRO A 14 7.86 -7.44 -1.04
C PRO A 14 7.09 -8.76 -0.90
N ARG A 15 5.99 -8.88 -1.64
CA ARG A 15 5.09 -10.07 -1.66
C ARG A 15 4.30 -10.28 -0.36
N ILE A 16 3.64 -9.23 0.10
CA ILE A 16 2.83 -9.26 1.33
C ILE A 16 1.34 -9.52 1.04
N THR A 17 0.65 -10.16 1.97
CA THR A 17 -0.79 -10.45 1.92
C THR A 17 -1.63 -9.43 2.69
N PRO A 18 -2.95 -9.29 2.39
CA PRO A 18 -3.84 -8.40 3.14
C PRO A 18 -3.92 -8.72 4.65
N THR A 19 -3.77 -9.99 5.03
CA THR A 19 -3.80 -10.42 6.43
C THR A 19 -2.54 -9.95 7.17
N GLU A 20 -1.38 -10.04 6.55
CA GLU A 20 -0.13 -9.56 7.13
C GLU A 20 -0.13 -8.03 7.26
N ILE A 21 -0.59 -7.31 6.23
CA ILE A 21 -0.77 -5.84 6.30
C ILE A 21 -1.71 -5.48 7.46
N SER A 22 -2.81 -6.21 7.60
CA SER A 22 -3.81 -6.02 8.66
C SER A 22 -3.20 -6.18 10.05
N HIS A 23 -2.33 -7.18 10.25
CA HIS A 23 -1.60 -7.36 11.51
C HIS A 23 -0.61 -6.23 11.78
N LEU A 24 0.18 -5.84 10.78
CA LEU A 24 1.19 -4.77 10.91
C LEU A 24 0.55 -3.42 11.26
N LEU A 25 -0.58 -3.11 10.62
CA LEU A 25 -1.28 -1.83 10.79
C LEU A 25 -2.38 -1.85 11.86
N LYS A 26 -2.63 -3.01 12.51
CA LYS A 26 -3.65 -3.21 13.55
C LYS A 26 -5.06 -2.77 13.11
N VAL A 27 -5.46 -3.21 11.93
CA VAL A 27 -6.75 -2.89 11.30
C VAL A 27 -7.43 -4.14 10.76
N SER A 28 -8.70 -4.08 10.39
CA SER A 28 -9.39 -5.25 9.83
C SER A 28 -8.85 -5.61 8.43
N ALA A 29 -8.71 -6.91 8.17
CA ALA A 29 -8.31 -7.41 6.85
C ALA A 29 -9.31 -7.01 5.75
N GLN A 30 -10.60 -6.85 6.07
CA GLN A 30 -11.59 -6.37 5.10
C GLN A 30 -11.29 -4.92 4.68
N HIS A 31 -10.97 -4.05 5.64
CA HIS A 31 -10.63 -2.67 5.33
C HIS A 31 -9.37 -2.59 4.47
N VAL A 32 -8.35 -3.41 4.77
CA VAL A 32 -7.14 -3.52 3.93
C VAL A 32 -7.49 -3.94 2.51
N ARG A 33 -8.31 -4.99 2.32
CA ARG A 33 -8.73 -5.45 0.98
C ARG A 33 -9.48 -4.38 0.20
N ASN A 34 -10.35 -3.61 0.86
CA ASN A 34 -11.08 -2.51 0.22
C ASN A 34 -10.10 -1.46 -0.34
N ILE A 35 -9.10 -1.06 0.45
CA ILE A 35 -8.08 -0.11 -0.01
C ILE A 35 -7.21 -0.71 -1.11
N LEU A 36 -6.78 -1.96 -0.96
CA LEU A 36 -5.95 -2.64 -1.97
C LEU A 36 -6.67 -2.77 -3.32
N THR A 37 -8.00 -2.92 -3.31
CA THR A 37 -8.82 -2.92 -4.53
C THR A 37 -8.70 -1.58 -5.25
N VAL A 38 -8.90 -0.48 -4.53
CA VAL A 38 -8.75 0.88 -5.09
C VAL A 38 -7.32 1.15 -5.56
N LEU A 39 -6.31 0.77 -4.77
CA LEU A 39 -4.90 0.94 -5.16
C LEU A 39 -4.54 0.14 -6.41
N ALA A 40 -5.12 -1.04 -6.61
CA ALA A 40 -4.92 -1.87 -7.78
C ALA A 40 -5.61 -1.26 -9.01
N GLU A 41 -6.84 -0.77 -8.87
CA GLU A 41 -7.57 -0.05 -9.94
C GLU A 41 -6.81 1.20 -10.40
N LEU A 42 -6.15 1.90 -9.48
CA LEU A 42 -5.31 3.06 -9.78
C LEU A 42 -3.91 2.68 -10.32
N GLY A 43 -3.58 1.39 -10.44
CA GLY A 43 -2.29 0.92 -10.92
C GLY A 43 -1.11 1.20 -9.98
N LEU A 44 -1.37 1.49 -8.70
CA LEU A 44 -0.35 1.77 -7.68
C LEU A 44 0.24 0.49 -7.09
N VAL A 45 -0.53 -0.60 -7.12
CA VAL A 45 -0.10 -1.94 -6.72
C VAL A 45 -0.54 -2.95 -7.78
N GLN A 46 0.11 -4.11 -7.79
CA GLN A 46 -0.25 -5.24 -8.63
C GLN A 46 -0.24 -6.55 -7.85
N THR A 47 -0.91 -7.56 -8.39
CA THR A 47 -1.15 -8.85 -7.73
C THR A 47 -0.50 -9.98 -8.55
N PRO A 48 0.81 -10.23 -8.43
CA PRO A 48 1.50 -11.23 -9.26
C PRO A 48 1.05 -12.66 -9.00
N ALA A 49 0.48 -12.91 -7.82
CA ALA A 49 -0.14 -14.18 -7.44
C ALA A 49 -1.34 -13.90 -6.54
N ARG A 50 -2.30 -14.82 -6.48
CA ARG A 50 -3.53 -14.63 -5.71
C ARG A 50 -3.23 -14.23 -4.26
N GLY A 51 -3.68 -13.04 -3.87
CA GLY A 51 -3.55 -12.53 -2.50
C GLY A 51 -2.19 -11.95 -2.14
N VAL A 52 -1.24 -11.89 -3.08
CA VAL A 52 0.10 -11.31 -2.88
C VAL A 52 0.15 -9.95 -3.58
N TYR A 53 0.55 -8.90 -2.87
CA TYR A 53 0.62 -7.55 -3.41
C TYR A 53 2.05 -7.05 -3.51
N VAL A 54 2.32 -6.30 -4.57
CA VAL A 54 3.61 -5.63 -4.83
C VAL A 54 3.34 -4.22 -5.33
N ILE A 55 4.14 -3.26 -4.87
CA ILE A 55 4.03 -1.87 -5.31
C ILE A 55 4.56 -1.71 -6.75
N THR A 56 3.87 -0.92 -7.57
CA THR A 56 4.32 -0.61 -8.94
C THR A 56 5.32 0.56 -8.93
N ASN A 57 5.96 0.84 -10.06
CA ASN A 57 6.81 2.02 -10.21
C ASN A 57 6.03 3.33 -10.00
N LEU A 58 4.77 3.38 -10.46
CA LEU A 58 3.87 4.51 -10.22
C LEU A 58 3.57 4.68 -8.73
N GLY A 59 3.25 3.58 -8.04
CA GLY A 59 3.04 3.58 -6.59
C GLY A 59 4.24 4.09 -5.81
N LYS A 60 5.45 3.66 -6.17
CA LYS A 60 6.71 4.15 -5.56
C LYS A 60 6.92 5.65 -5.77
N HIS A 61 6.68 6.14 -6.99
CA HIS A 61 6.82 7.56 -7.29
C HIS A 61 5.85 8.40 -6.45
N LEU A 62 4.58 8.02 -6.41
CA LEU A 62 3.55 8.72 -5.64
C LEU A 62 3.86 8.70 -4.13
N LEU A 63 4.31 7.56 -3.62
CA LEU A 63 4.68 7.43 -2.21
C LEU A 63 5.81 8.39 -1.85
N LYS A 64 6.87 8.44 -2.66
CA LYS A 64 7.98 9.38 -2.49
C LYS A 64 7.54 10.83 -2.55
N GLU A 65 6.70 11.19 -3.53
CA GLU A 65 6.17 12.55 -3.67
C GLU A 65 5.31 12.95 -2.46
N SER A 66 4.51 12.01 -1.95
CA SER A 66 3.67 12.22 -0.76
C SER A 66 4.53 12.47 0.49
N GLU A 67 5.64 11.75 0.65
CA GLU A 67 6.58 11.97 1.76
C GLU A 67 7.30 13.32 1.68
N THR A 68 7.68 13.76 0.47
CA THR A 68 8.29 15.09 0.28
C THR A 68 7.30 16.19 0.66
N ARG A 69 6.06 16.14 0.18
CA ARG A 69 5.03 17.14 0.49
C ARG A 69 4.66 17.18 1.97
N LEU A 70 4.77 16.06 2.68
CA LEU A 70 4.53 16.03 4.13
C LEU A 70 5.65 16.72 4.91
N LYS A 71 6.90 16.64 4.43
CA LYS A 71 8.04 17.33 5.05
C LYS A 71 8.00 18.85 4.83
N GLU A 72 7.43 19.32 3.72
CA GLU A 72 7.29 20.75 3.41
C GLU A 72 6.18 21.45 4.22
N LYS A 73 5.29 20.68 4.85
CA LYS A 73 4.15 21.19 5.64
C LYS A 73 4.38 21.16 7.16
N GLN A 74 5.54 20.68 7.61
CA GLN A 74 5.98 20.65 9.01
C GLN A 74 6.97 21.78 9.26
#